data_AF-A0AAV4RAE2-F1
#
_entry.id   AF-A0AAV4RAE2-F1
#
_cell.length_a   1.000
_cell.length_b   1.000
_cell.length_c   1.000
_cell.angle_alpha   90.00
_cell.angle_beta   90.00
_cell.angle_gamma   90.00
#
_symmetry.space_group_name_H-M   'P 1'
#
loop_
_entity.id
_entity.type
_entity.pdbx_description
1 polymer ?
#
loop_
_entity_poly.entity_id
_entity_poly.type
_entity_poly.pdbx_seq_one_letter_code
_entity_poly.pdbx_strand_id
1 'polypeptide(L)'
;MDILVSMNIPVCVFRLIQAIVGQDRIRERRHMLCLQVLHFCIVTKVSHNSINTQEAQETLRMIWKSIPDAFLCLEELDVVFTFLKRFLQVLFPERNIESIFHLSIEQVSKFYLETVYKMESHLEPRSLQHLCRVQIRERLSHNSQLPKGLKQLMVPSKIESYLQLEF
;
A
#
# COMPACT_ATOMS: atom_id res chain seq x y z
N MET A 1 0.22 -8.26 -27.31
CA MET A 1 1.17 -9.16 -26.63
C MET A 1 1.83 -8.39 -25.52
N ASP A 2 1.63 -8.87 -24.31
CA ASP A 2 1.73 -8.15 -23.05
C ASP A 2 3.15 -7.71 -22.69
N ILE A 3 3.44 -6.43 -22.90
CA ILE A 3 4.70 -5.79 -22.47
C ILE A 3 4.82 -5.82 -20.93
N LEU A 4 3.68 -5.86 -20.22
CA LEU A 4 3.62 -6.05 -18.77
C LEU A 4 4.10 -7.44 -18.31
N VAL A 5 4.04 -8.46 -19.16
CA VAL A 5 4.60 -9.80 -18.87
C VAL A 5 6.11 -9.80 -19.12
N SER A 6 6.61 -8.97 -20.04
CA SER A 6 8.05 -8.79 -20.30
C SER A 6 8.76 -7.90 -19.27
N MET A 7 8.02 -6.96 -18.67
CA MET A 7 8.48 -6.28 -17.47
C MET A 7 8.36 -7.26 -16.34
N ASN A 8 9.48 -7.82 -15.89
CA ASN A 8 9.52 -8.49 -14.60
C ASN A 8 9.37 -7.39 -13.53
N ILE A 9 8.13 -6.91 -13.34
CA ILE A 9 7.71 -5.85 -12.42
C ILE A 9 8.37 -6.05 -11.04
N PRO A 10 8.51 -7.27 -10.50
CA PRO A 10 9.27 -7.51 -9.27
C PRO A 10 10.72 -7.03 -9.32
N VAL A 11 11.43 -7.19 -10.45
CA VAL A 11 12.83 -6.80 -10.62
C VAL A 11 12.98 -5.28 -10.77
N CYS A 12 12.07 -4.62 -11.50
CA CYS A 12 12.06 -3.17 -11.61
C CYS A 12 11.71 -2.50 -10.28
N VAL A 13 10.73 -3.05 -9.55
CA VAL A 13 10.36 -2.60 -8.20
C VAL A 13 11.51 -2.85 -7.22
N PHE A 14 12.21 -3.98 -7.30
CA PHE A 14 13.36 -4.27 -6.45
C PHE A 14 14.54 -3.32 -6.70
N ARG A 15 14.89 -3.04 -7.96
CA ARG A 15 15.93 -2.07 -8.32
C ARG A 15 15.55 -0.64 -7.94
N LEU A 16 14.26 -0.30 -8.06
CA LEU A 16 13.71 0.97 -7.61
C LEU A 16 13.81 1.10 -6.08
N ILE A 17 13.48 0.04 -5.32
CA ILE A 17 13.66 0.01 -3.86
C ILE A 17 15.13 0.24 -3.50
N GLN A 18 16.06 -0.45 -4.16
CA GLN A 18 17.50 -0.26 -3.94
C GLN A 18 17.97 1.17 -4.26
N ALA A 19 17.44 1.78 -5.32
CA ALA A 19 17.77 3.15 -5.72
C ALA A 19 17.17 4.22 -4.77
N ILE A 20 15.94 3.99 -4.29
CA ILE A 20 15.23 4.86 -3.33
C ILE A 20 15.92 4.82 -1.96
N VAL A 21 16.23 3.61 -1.47
CA VAL A 21 16.88 3.41 -0.17
C VAL A 21 18.30 4.02 -0.14
N GLY A 22 18.96 4.14 -1.29
CA GLY A 22 20.30 4.73 -1.39
C GLY A 22 20.36 6.26 -1.47
N GLN A 23 19.24 6.99 -1.66
CA GLN A 23 19.26 8.41 -2.02
C GLN A 23 18.42 9.34 -1.10
N ASP A 24 17.43 8.85 -0.34
CA ASP A 24 16.48 9.71 0.37
C ASP A 24 16.40 9.55 1.91
N ARG A 25 16.06 10.64 2.61
CA ARG A 25 15.98 10.75 4.09
C ARG A 25 14.76 10.07 4.74
N ILE A 26 13.85 9.51 3.94
CA ILE A 26 12.65 8.82 4.40
C ILE A 26 13.04 7.38 4.81
N ARG A 27 12.54 6.88 5.95
CA ARG A 27 12.86 5.53 6.45
C ARG A 27 12.42 4.45 5.44
N GLU A 28 13.26 3.45 5.18
CA GLU A 28 13.01 2.32 4.25
C GLU A 28 11.57 1.78 4.31
N ARG A 29 11.04 1.61 5.53
CA ARG A 29 9.66 1.19 5.78
C ARG A 29 8.60 2.08 5.12
N ARG A 30 8.76 3.41 5.18
CA ARG A 30 7.81 4.38 4.62
C ARG A 30 7.80 4.37 3.09
N HIS A 31 8.99 4.26 2.48
CA HIS A 31 9.11 4.10 1.03
C HIS A 31 8.34 2.87 0.53
N MET A 32 8.47 1.75 1.23
CA MET A 32 7.74 0.53 0.89
C MET A 32 6.22 0.72 0.92
N LEU A 33 5.70 1.51 1.88
CA LEU A 33 4.27 1.83 1.92
C LEU A 33 3.84 2.71 0.74
N CYS A 34 4.62 3.73 0.37
CA CYS A 34 4.35 4.54 -0.82
C CYS A 34 4.34 3.66 -2.09
N LEU A 35 5.31 2.76 -2.22
CA LEU A 35 5.41 1.85 -3.35
C LEU A 35 4.24 0.87 -3.43
N GLN A 36 3.72 0.41 -2.29
CA GLN A 36 2.50 -0.40 -2.26
C GLN A 36 1.31 0.35 -2.85
N VAL A 37 1.10 1.61 -2.43
CA VAL A 37 0.02 2.46 -2.98
C VAL A 37 0.17 2.60 -4.49
N LEU A 38 1.37 2.94 -4.96
CA LEU A 38 1.69 3.09 -6.38
C LEU A 38 1.46 1.80 -7.16
N HIS A 39 1.92 0.66 -6.64
CA HIS A 39 1.74 -0.63 -7.27
C HIS A 39 0.26 -0.97 -7.50
N PHE A 40 -0.58 -0.87 -6.45
CA PHE A 40 -2.02 -1.14 -6.60
C PHE A 40 -2.71 -0.14 -7.53
N CYS A 41 -2.30 1.13 -7.50
CA CYS A 41 -2.82 2.13 -8.43
C CYS A 41 -2.46 1.83 -9.89
N ILE A 42 -1.23 1.39 -10.16
CA ILE A 42 -0.77 1.00 -11.50
C ILE A 42 -1.51 -0.27 -11.98
N VAL A 43 -1.58 -1.31 -11.15
CA VAL A 43 -2.20 -2.60 -11.53
C VAL A 43 -3.66 -2.42 -11.94
N THR A 44 -4.41 -1.58 -11.21
CA THR A 44 -5.83 -1.30 -11.50
C THR A 44 -6.04 -0.49 -12.79
N LYS A 45 -5.01 0.20 -13.29
CA LYS A 45 -5.09 1.04 -14.50
C LYS A 45 -4.60 0.35 -15.75
N VAL A 46 -3.52 -0.44 -15.65
CA VAL A 46 -2.81 -0.96 -16.83
C VAL A 46 -3.28 -2.37 -17.21
N SER A 47 -3.88 -3.11 -16.29
CA SER A 47 -4.27 -4.50 -16.55
C SER A 47 -5.77 -4.64 -16.73
N HIS A 48 -6.19 -4.95 -17.96
CA HIS A 48 -7.59 -5.25 -18.29
C HIS A 48 -8.14 -6.53 -17.63
N ASN A 49 -7.29 -7.38 -17.03
CA ASN A 49 -7.65 -8.74 -16.56
C ASN A 49 -7.16 -9.12 -15.14
N SER A 50 -6.55 -8.23 -14.34
CA SER A 50 -5.92 -8.65 -13.06
C SER A 50 -6.78 -8.45 -11.81
N ILE A 51 -7.06 -7.21 -11.41
CA ILE A 51 -7.78 -6.86 -10.17
C ILE A 51 -8.57 -5.59 -10.42
N ASN A 52 -9.86 -5.58 -10.08
CA ASN A 52 -10.66 -4.35 -10.21
C ASN A 52 -10.28 -3.33 -9.12
N THR A 53 -10.58 -2.05 -9.35
CA THR A 53 -10.23 -0.97 -8.41
C THR A 53 -10.71 -1.23 -6.99
N GLN A 54 -11.90 -1.82 -6.82
CA GLN A 54 -12.48 -2.06 -5.50
C GLN A 54 -11.74 -3.15 -4.72
N GLU A 55 -11.38 -4.26 -5.37
CA GLU A 55 -10.58 -5.34 -4.78
C GLU A 55 -9.19 -4.87 -4.38
N ALA A 56 -8.55 -4.04 -5.22
CA ALA A 56 -7.25 -3.44 -4.90
C ALA A 56 -7.35 -2.50 -3.70
N GLN A 57 -8.38 -1.65 -3.64
CA GLN A 57 -8.64 -0.78 -2.50
C GLN A 57 -8.89 -1.60 -1.23
N GLU A 58 -9.70 -2.66 -1.28
CA GLU A 58 -9.97 -3.50 -0.10
C GLU A 58 -8.72 -4.24 0.37
N THR A 59 -7.94 -4.79 -0.56
CA THR A 59 -6.67 -5.46 -0.26
C THR A 59 -5.70 -4.52 0.45
N LEU A 60 -5.51 -3.33 -0.13
CA LEU A 60 -4.64 -2.31 0.46
C LEU A 60 -5.17 -1.85 1.83
N ARG A 61 -6.50 -1.71 1.98
CA ARG A 61 -7.15 -1.39 3.25
C ARG A 61 -6.88 -2.47 4.31
N MET A 62 -7.02 -3.75 3.99
CA MET A 62 -6.75 -4.86 4.92
C MET A 62 -5.28 -4.89 5.38
N ILE A 63 -4.34 -4.67 4.45
CA ILE A 63 -2.91 -4.54 4.78
C ILE A 63 -2.72 -3.39 5.78
N TRP A 64 -3.32 -2.23 5.49
CA TRP A 64 -3.18 -1.03 6.31
C TRP A 64 -3.91 -1.10 7.65
N LYS A 65 -4.95 -1.94 7.78
CA LYS A 65 -5.56 -2.28 9.08
C LYS A 65 -4.67 -3.20 9.93
N SER A 66 -3.69 -3.86 9.32
CA SER A 66 -2.83 -4.87 9.97
C SER A 66 -1.43 -4.38 10.38
N ILE A 67 -1.07 -3.14 10.06
CA ILE A 67 0.25 -2.57 10.36
C ILE A 67 0.16 -1.40 11.36
N PRO A 68 1.18 -1.17 12.20
CA PRO A 68 1.15 -0.08 13.18
C PRO A 68 1.49 1.28 12.55
N ASP A 69 1.91 1.31 11.29
CA ASP A 69 2.39 2.50 10.60
C ASP A 69 1.30 3.60 10.52
N ALA A 70 1.72 4.84 10.77
CA ALA A 70 0.89 6.03 10.58
C ALA A 70 0.51 6.21 9.10
N PHE A 71 -0.53 6.99 8.83
CA PHE A 71 -0.91 7.32 7.46
C PHE A 71 0.23 8.06 6.73
N LEU A 72 0.32 7.86 5.41
CA LEU A 72 1.18 8.66 4.54
C LEU A 72 0.57 10.05 4.38
N CYS A 73 1.42 11.09 4.36
CA CYS A 73 1.01 12.39 3.84
C CYS A 73 1.14 12.39 2.31
N LEU A 74 0.46 13.33 1.65
CA LEU A 74 0.44 13.38 0.18
C LEU A 74 1.82 13.79 -0.39
N GLU A 75 2.59 14.55 0.38
CA GLU A 75 3.95 14.96 0.03
C GLU A 75 4.90 13.74 -0.02
N GLU A 76 4.76 12.78 0.89
CA GLU A 76 5.52 11.52 0.86
C GLU A 76 5.21 10.71 -0.41
N LEU A 77 3.95 10.71 -0.84
CA LEU A 77 3.55 10.04 -2.08
C LEU A 77 4.09 10.75 -3.32
N ASP A 78 4.06 12.08 -3.34
CA ASP A 78 4.55 12.89 -4.45
C ASP A 78 6.06 12.74 -4.65
N VAL A 79 6.85 12.79 -3.57
CA VAL A 79 8.31 12.57 -3.62
C VAL A 79 8.62 11.22 -4.26
N VAL A 80 7.98 10.14 -3.79
CA VAL A 80 8.24 8.79 -4.30
C VAL A 80 7.72 8.63 -5.74
N PHE A 81 6.58 9.22 -6.08
CA PHE A 81 6.03 9.19 -7.43
C PHE A 81 6.94 9.93 -8.43
N THR A 82 7.39 11.12 -8.06
CA THR A 82 8.33 11.92 -8.86
C THR A 82 9.65 11.19 -9.05
N PHE A 83 10.17 10.56 -8.00
CA PHE A 83 11.37 9.72 -8.10
C PHE A 83 11.16 8.56 -9.07
N LEU A 84 10.06 7.82 -8.93
CA LEU A 84 9.70 6.72 -9.84
C LEU A 84 9.64 7.18 -11.29
N LYS A 85 8.99 8.32 -11.56
CA LYS A 85 8.94 8.92 -12.90
C LYS A 85 10.36 9.22 -13.40
N ARG A 86 11.21 9.88 -12.62
CA ARG A 86 12.58 10.17 -13.05
C ARG A 86 13.39 8.90 -13.31
N PHE A 87 13.28 7.91 -12.44
CA PHE A 87 14.02 6.64 -12.56
C PHE A 87 13.61 5.87 -13.82
N LEU A 88 12.31 5.77 -14.09
CA LEU A 88 11.82 5.11 -15.29
C LEU A 88 12.22 5.86 -16.57
N GLN A 89 12.39 7.18 -16.51
CA GLN A 89 12.78 7.98 -17.69
C GLN A 89 14.22 7.70 -18.06
N VAL A 90 15.07 7.50 -17.05
CA VAL A 90 16.46 7.09 -17.23
C VAL A 90 16.54 5.66 -17.76
N LEU A 91 15.72 4.75 -17.25
CA LEU A 91 15.71 3.36 -17.70
C LEU A 91 15.12 3.16 -19.09
N PHE A 92 14.15 3.99 -19.49
CA PHE A 92 13.44 3.89 -20.75
C PHE A 92 13.38 5.25 -21.46
N PRO A 93 14.52 5.80 -21.95
CA PRO A 93 14.60 7.15 -22.49
C PRO A 93 13.69 7.39 -23.70
N GLU A 94 13.48 6.35 -24.51
CA GLU A 94 12.67 6.41 -25.74
C GLU A 94 11.16 6.33 -25.48
N ARG A 95 10.74 6.15 -24.22
CA ARG A 95 9.32 6.04 -23.86
C ARG A 95 8.93 7.19 -22.94
N ASN A 96 7.88 7.92 -23.33
CA ASN A 96 7.29 8.92 -22.44
C ASN A 96 6.50 8.20 -21.33
N ILE A 97 6.90 8.36 -20.06
CA ILE A 97 6.26 7.65 -18.93
C ILE A 97 4.80 8.00 -18.74
N GLU A 98 4.41 9.24 -19.07
CA GLU A 98 2.99 9.64 -19.07
C GLU A 98 2.19 8.77 -20.04
N SER A 99 2.81 8.25 -21.09
CA SER A 99 2.22 7.26 -22.00
C SER A 99 2.39 5.80 -21.55
N ILE A 100 3.33 5.48 -20.65
CA ILE A 100 3.55 4.09 -20.19
C ILE A 100 2.46 3.68 -19.19
N PHE A 101 2.13 4.55 -18.23
CA PHE A 101 1.18 4.21 -17.14
C PHE A 101 -0.10 5.03 -17.17
N HIS A 102 -0.19 6.11 -17.98
CA HIS A 102 -1.30 7.06 -17.95
C HIS A 102 -1.68 7.47 -16.51
N LEU A 103 -0.66 7.68 -15.68
CA LEU A 103 -0.80 7.86 -14.24
C LEU A 103 -0.31 9.24 -13.82
N SER A 104 -1.14 9.98 -13.09
CA SER A 104 -0.80 11.29 -12.50
C SER A 104 -0.77 11.23 -10.97
N ILE A 105 -0.09 12.18 -10.33
CA ILE A 105 -0.03 12.25 -8.85
C ILE A 105 -1.42 12.47 -8.25
N GLU A 106 -2.31 13.19 -8.95
CA GLU A 106 -3.69 13.41 -8.53
C GLU A 106 -4.47 12.10 -8.50
N GLN A 107 -4.25 11.22 -9.48
CA GLN A 107 -4.90 9.91 -9.53
C GLN A 107 -4.39 8.99 -8.42
N VAL A 108 -3.08 8.99 -8.15
CA VAL A 108 -2.49 8.24 -7.03
C VAL A 108 -3.02 8.76 -5.70
N SER A 109 -3.03 10.08 -5.51
CA SER A 109 -3.53 10.72 -4.29
C SER A 109 -5.01 10.41 -4.09
N LYS A 110 -5.82 10.50 -5.15
CA LYS A 110 -7.24 10.13 -5.11
C LYS A 110 -7.42 8.66 -4.74
N PHE A 111 -6.69 7.75 -5.38
CA PHE A 111 -6.75 6.32 -5.07
C PHE A 111 -6.39 6.05 -3.60
N TYR A 112 -5.33 6.69 -3.11
CA TYR A 112 -4.89 6.59 -1.72
C TYR A 112 -5.96 7.08 -0.75
N LEU A 113 -6.47 8.29 -0.96
CA LEU A 113 -7.51 8.88 -0.11
C LEU A 113 -8.80 8.04 -0.14
N GLU A 114 -9.26 7.58 -1.30
CA GLU A 114 -10.44 6.71 -1.37
C GLU A 114 -10.24 5.35 -0.68
N THR A 115 -8.99 4.87 -0.61
CA THR A 115 -8.65 3.63 0.10
C THR A 115 -8.62 3.83 1.61
N VAL A 116 -7.92 4.88 2.04
CA VAL A 116 -7.46 5.08 3.42
C VAL A 116 -8.31 6.10 4.19
N TYR A 117 -8.80 7.16 3.55
CA TYR A 117 -9.71 8.14 4.16
C TYR A 117 -11.10 7.55 4.47
N LYS A 118 -11.48 6.47 3.78
CA LYS A 118 -12.62 5.64 4.20
C LYS A 118 -12.41 4.96 5.56
N MET A 119 -11.19 4.95 6.12
CA MET A 119 -10.91 4.37 7.44
C MET A 119 -11.01 5.38 8.59
N GLU A 120 -10.44 6.59 8.48
CA GLU A 120 -10.44 7.59 9.55
C GLU A 120 -10.48 9.00 8.92
N SER A 121 -11.33 9.88 9.46
CA SER A 121 -11.70 11.18 8.87
C SER A 121 -10.61 12.27 8.92
N HIS A 122 -9.44 11.99 9.50
CA HIS A 122 -8.38 12.98 9.74
C HIS A 122 -6.98 12.35 9.57
N LEU A 123 -6.02 13.12 9.06
CA LEU A 123 -4.60 12.73 8.97
C LEU A 123 -3.96 12.79 10.37
N GLU A 124 -4.26 11.82 11.21
CA GLU A 124 -3.76 11.73 12.59
C GLU A 124 -2.90 10.47 12.80
N PRO A 125 -2.07 10.43 13.86
CA PRO A 125 -1.50 9.18 14.35
C PRO A 125 -2.57 8.12 14.52
N ARG A 126 -2.22 6.85 14.33
CA ARG A 126 -3.17 5.75 14.52
C ARG A 126 -3.78 5.80 15.92
N SER A 127 -5.08 5.58 15.99
CA SER A 127 -5.78 5.47 17.27
C SER A 127 -5.17 4.37 18.15
N LEU A 128 -5.25 4.55 19.47
CA LEU A 128 -4.84 3.52 20.43
C LEU A 128 -5.56 2.19 20.17
N GLN A 129 -6.83 2.25 19.77
CA GLN A 129 -7.61 1.08 19.40
C GLN A 129 -6.97 0.31 18.24
N HIS A 130 -6.51 1.01 17.19
CA HIS A 130 -5.80 0.41 16.07
C HIS A 130 -4.47 -0.23 16.50
N LEU A 131 -3.68 0.48 17.32
CA LEU A 131 -2.41 -0.04 17.84
C LEU A 131 -2.63 -1.31 18.68
N CYS A 132 -3.65 -1.35 19.54
CA CYS A 132 -4.04 -2.53 20.30
C CYS A 132 -4.43 -3.69 19.36
N ARG A 133 -5.22 -3.44 18.31
CA ARG A 133 -5.57 -4.46 17.32
C ARG A 133 -4.34 -5.07 16.67
N VAL A 134 -3.41 -4.23 16.20
CA VAL A 134 -2.18 -4.70 15.57
C VAL A 134 -1.38 -5.55 16.53
N GLN A 135 -1.18 -5.10 17.78
CA GLN A 135 -0.44 -5.85 18.79
C GLN A 135 -1.09 -7.21 19.12
N ILE A 136 -2.41 -7.26 19.32
CA ILE A 136 -3.12 -8.53 19.59
C ILE A 136 -2.96 -9.48 18.40
N ARG A 137 -3.21 -9.00 17.18
CA ARG A 137 -3.07 -9.80 15.97
C ARG A 137 -1.64 -10.27 15.76
N GLU A 138 -0.66 -9.42 16.00
CA GLU A 138 0.76 -9.77 15.95
C GLU A 138 1.06 -10.93 16.88
N ARG A 139 0.65 -10.86 18.16
CA ARG A 139 0.88 -11.94 19.13
C ARG A 139 0.18 -13.24 18.74
N LEU A 140 -1.04 -13.17 18.23
CA LEU A 140 -1.74 -14.37 17.73
C LEU A 140 -1.08 -14.93 16.48
N SER A 141 -0.63 -14.09 15.55
CA SER A 141 0.08 -14.50 14.35
C SER A 141 1.39 -15.22 14.67
N HIS A 142 2.17 -14.68 15.61
CA HIS A 142 3.42 -15.30 16.07
C HIS A 142 3.20 -16.70 16.67
N ASN A 143 2.02 -16.95 17.24
CA ASN A 143 1.64 -18.24 17.79
C ASN A 143 0.83 -19.12 16.81
N SER A 144 0.74 -18.73 15.53
CA SER A 144 -0.07 -19.42 14.50
C SER A 144 -1.55 -19.59 14.88
N GLN A 145 -2.06 -18.66 15.70
CA GLN A 145 -3.41 -18.66 16.21
C GLN A 145 -4.37 -17.84 15.34
N LEU A 146 -3.90 -17.05 14.36
CA LEU A 146 -4.82 -16.35 13.46
C LEU A 146 -5.37 -17.27 12.35
N PRO A 147 -6.65 -17.14 11.96
CA PRO A 147 -7.68 -16.30 12.58
C PRO A 147 -8.40 -16.98 13.78
N LYS A 148 -8.24 -18.30 13.96
CA LYS A 148 -9.10 -19.13 14.83
C LYS A 148 -9.03 -18.79 16.32
N GLY A 149 -7.87 -18.40 16.81
CA GLY A 149 -7.59 -18.05 18.20
C GLY A 149 -8.23 -16.74 18.66
N LEU A 150 -8.77 -15.92 17.75
CA LEU A 150 -9.55 -14.74 18.14
C LEU A 150 -10.80 -15.13 18.94
N LYS A 151 -11.46 -16.23 18.56
CA LYS A 151 -12.64 -16.75 19.28
C LYS A 151 -12.34 -17.19 20.71
N GLN A 152 -11.07 -17.52 21.00
CA GLN A 152 -10.63 -17.98 22.31
C GLN A 152 -10.36 -16.81 23.28
N LEU A 153 -10.29 -15.57 22.78
CA LEU A 153 -10.08 -14.39 23.62
C LEU A 153 -11.31 -14.01 24.45
N MET A 154 -12.49 -14.59 24.16
CA MET A 154 -13.75 -14.31 24.84
C MET A 154 -14.09 -12.81 24.92
N VAL A 155 -13.72 -12.06 23.87
CA VAL A 155 -14.04 -10.62 23.74
C VAL A 155 -15.46 -10.43 23.19
N PRO A 156 -16.10 -9.28 23.44
CA PRO A 156 -17.36 -8.92 22.79
C PRO A 156 -17.29 -9.03 21.26
N SER A 157 -18.38 -9.47 20.62
CA SER A 157 -18.46 -9.71 19.17
C SER A 157 -18.00 -8.52 18.32
N LYS A 158 -18.33 -7.30 18.74
CA LYS A 158 -17.88 -6.07 18.07
C LYS A 158 -16.35 -5.92 18.06
N ILE A 159 -15.68 -6.29 19.15
CA ILE A 159 -14.22 -6.28 19.25
C ILE A 159 -13.63 -7.44 18.45
N GLU A 160 -14.25 -8.62 18.51
CA GLU A 160 -13.82 -9.78 17.73
C GLU A 160 -13.79 -9.45 16.23
N SER A 161 -14.87 -8.93 15.67
CA SER A 161 -14.92 -8.60 14.25
C SER A 161 -13.98 -7.44 13.88
N TYR A 162 -13.78 -6.47 14.78
CA TYR A 162 -12.76 -5.43 14.59
C TYR A 162 -11.35 -6.03 14.51
N LEU A 163 -11.03 -7.02 15.35
CA LEU A 163 -9.79 -7.78 15.30
C LEU A 163 -9.70 -8.67 14.05
N GLN A 164 -10.83 -9.11 13.47
CA GLN A 164 -10.88 -9.86 12.21
C GLN A 164 -10.74 -8.97 10.96
N LEU A 165 -10.68 -7.65 11.13
CA LEU A 165 -10.58 -6.63 10.06
C LEU A 165 -11.88 -6.38 9.27
N GLU A 166 -13.02 -6.91 9.73
CA GLU A 166 -14.32 -6.82 9.05
C GLU A 166 -14.99 -5.44 9.19
N PHE A 167 -14.57 -4.65 10.19
CA PHE A 167 -15.07 -3.31 10.51
C PHE A 167 -13.97 -2.28 10.30
#